data_AF-A0A2G0E5Q0-F1
#
_entry.id   AF-A0A2G0E5Q0-F1
#
_cell.length_a   1.000
_cell.length_b   1.000
_cell.length_c   1.000
_cell.angle_alpha   90.00
_cell.angle_beta   90.00
_cell.angle_gamma   90.00
#
_symmetry.space_group_name_H-M   'P 1'
#
loop_
_entity.id
_entity.type
_entity.pdbx_description
1 polymer ?
#
loop_
_entity_poly.entity_id
_entity_poly.type
_entity_poly.pdbx_seq_one_letter_code
_entity_poly.pdbx_strand_id
1 'polypeptide(L)'
;LANYVGGLMQGVDDKSKFVSVIWKLLLFYVLASAANFIYSILFTQVVGKSTNRMRIGLFNKLEKLTIRFFDSHQDGEILSRFTSDLDNIQNSLNQALLQVITNAVLLVGILIMMFRQNVELAWATIAST
;
A
#
# COMPACT_ATOMS: atom_id res chain seq x y z
N LEU A 1 44.35 27.77 21.18
CA LEU A 1 43.15 28.49 20.66
C LEU A 1 43.02 28.38 19.15
N ALA A 2 44.03 28.73 18.35
CA ALA A 2 43.99 28.59 16.87
C ALA A 2 43.67 27.17 16.35
N ASN A 3 44.22 26.12 16.95
CA ASN A 3 43.96 24.72 16.53
C ASN A 3 42.54 24.21 16.85
N TYR A 4 41.86 24.81 17.85
CA TYR A 4 40.45 24.48 18.16
C TYR A 4 39.49 25.18 17.18
N VAL A 5 39.85 26.38 16.71
CA VAL A 5 39.06 27.13 15.71
C VAL A 5 39.20 26.49 14.32
N GLY A 6 40.37 25.93 13.99
CA GLY A 6 40.58 25.17 12.74
C GLY A 6 39.73 23.90 12.63
N GLY A 7 39.50 23.18 13.74
CA GLY A 7 38.61 22.00 13.78
C GLY A 7 37.12 22.37 13.63
N LEU A 8 36.70 23.54 14.12
CA LEU A 8 35.34 24.04 13.93
C LEU A 8 35.06 24.50 12.49
N MET A 9 36.08 24.97 11.76
CA MET A 9 35.95 25.32 10.35
C MET A 9 35.95 24.11 9.42
N GLN A 10 36.63 23.00 9.76
CA GLN A 10 36.47 21.72 9.04
C GLN A 10 35.06 21.13 9.17
N GLY A 11 34.37 21.36 10.29
CA GLY A 11 32.97 20.99 10.46
C GLY A 11 32.00 21.75 9.54
N VAL A 12 32.40 22.92 9.03
CA VAL A 12 31.63 23.75 8.09
C VAL A 12 31.94 23.41 6.62
N ASP A 13 33.04 22.70 6.35
CA ASP A 13 33.55 22.46 4.99
C ASP A 13 33.12 21.09 4.40
N ASP A 14 32.56 20.19 5.21
CA ASP A 14 32.03 18.89 4.75
C ASP A 14 30.61 19.00 4.13
N LYS A 15 30.29 20.15 3.53
CA LYS A 15 29.02 20.39 2.80
C LYS A 15 28.86 19.43 1.61
N SER A 16 29.96 18.94 1.04
CA SER A 16 29.95 18.04 -0.12
C SER A 16 29.31 16.68 0.19
N LYS A 17 29.57 16.11 1.38
CA LYS A 17 28.93 14.86 1.82
C LYS A 17 27.44 15.07 2.09
N PHE A 18 27.09 16.19 2.72
CA PHE A 18 25.70 16.56 2.95
C PHE A 18 24.92 16.73 1.64
N VAL A 19 25.49 17.44 0.65
CA VAL A 19 24.90 17.60 -0.69
C VAL A 19 24.80 16.26 -1.42
N SER A 20 25.79 15.37 -1.27
CA SER A 20 25.73 14.01 -1.85
C SER A 20 24.59 13.18 -1.26
N VAL A 21 24.35 13.26 0.05
CA VAL A 21 23.22 12.58 0.70
C VAL A 21 21.88 13.15 0.24
N ILE A 22 21.76 14.47 0.10
CA ILE A 22 20.54 15.11 -0.44
C ILE A 22 20.23 14.59 -1.85
N TRP A 23 21.23 14.53 -2.73
CA TRP A 23 21.04 14.02 -4.09
C TRP A 23 20.63 12.54 -4.11
N LYS A 24 21.21 11.71 -3.23
CA LYS A 24 20.79 10.30 -3.09
C LYS A 24 19.37 10.17 -2.58
N LEU A 25 18.97 10.98 -1.60
CA LEU A 25 17.60 11.01 -1.08
C LEU A 25 16.60 11.48 -2.14
N LEU A 26 16.95 12.51 -2.91
CA LEU A 26 16.13 13.02 -4.01
C LEU A 26 15.95 11.95 -5.08
N LEU A 27 17.03 11.31 -5.53
CA LEU A 27 16.96 10.22 -6.49
C LEU A 27 16.11 9.05 -5.97
N PHE A 28 16.30 8.67 -4.70
CA PHE A 28 15.50 7.63 -4.06
C PHE A 28 14.01 7.98 -4.02
N TYR A 29 13.65 9.23 -3.68
CA TYR A 29 12.26 9.68 -3.67
C TYR A 29 11.64 9.68 -5.06
N VAL A 30 12.38 10.10 -6.09
CA VAL A 30 11.92 10.06 -7.48
C VAL A 30 11.66 8.62 -7.92
N LEU A 31 12.59 7.70 -7.64
CA LEU A 31 12.43 6.28 -7.94
C LEU A 31 11.27 5.66 -7.16
N ALA A 32 11.13 5.97 -5.87
CA ALA A 32 10.04 5.50 -5.04
C ALA A 32 8.68 6.02 -5.55
N SER A 33 8.60 7.29 -5.93
CA SER A 33 7.38 7.88 -6.51
C SER A 33 7.02 7.22 -7.84
N ALA A 34 8.00 7.01 -8.73
CA ALA A 34 7.79 6.30 -9.98
C ALA A 34 7.30 4.86 -9.76
N ALA A 35 7.91 4.13 -8.81
CA ALA A 35 7.48 2.78 -8.44
C ALA A 35 6.04 2.76 -7.89
N ASN A 36 5.68 3.71 -7.01
CA ASN A 36 4.32 3.85 -6.49
C ASN A 36 3.31 4.19 -7.60
N PHE A 37 3.70 5.03 -8.56
CA PHE A 37 2.86 5.37 -9.69
C PHE A 37 2.57 4.15 -10.58
N ILE A 38 3.61 3.37 -10.91
CA ILE A 38 3.47 2.11 -11.67
C ILE A 38 2.58 1.13 -10.90
N TYR A 39 2.83 0.96 -9.60
CA TYR A 39 2.01 0.13 -8.72
C TYR A 39 0.53 0.54 -8.76
N SER A 40 0.24 1.85 -8.67
CA SER A 40 -1.13 2.38 -8.70
C SER A 40 -1.86 2.06 -10.02
N ILE A 41 -1.18 2.20 -11.16
CA ILE A 41 -1.75 1.86 -12.47
C ILE A 41 -2.04 0.35 -12.56
N LEU A 42 -1.07 -0.49 -12.18
CA LEU A 42 -1.23 -1.94 -12.19
C LEU A 42 -2.37 -2.36 -11.27
N PHE A 43 -2.44 -1.80 -10.07
CA PHE A 43 -3.49 -2.09 -9.11
C PHE A 43 -4.87 -1.72 -9.64
N THR A 44 -5.02 -0.52 -10.21
CA THR A 44 -6.29 -0.07 -10.81
C THR A 44 -6.77 -1.03 -11.91
N GLN A 45 -5.87 -1.56 -12.73
CA GLN A 45 -6.21 -2.56 -13.75
C GLN A 45 -6.65 -3.91 -13.14
N VAL A 46 -6.00 -4.37 -12.07
CA VAL A 46 -6.38 -5.61 -11.38
C VAL A 46 -7.77 -5.47 -10.77
N VAL A 47 -8.04 -4.37 -10.05
CA VAL A 47 -9.36 -4.08 -9.48
C VAL A 47 -10.41 -4.02 -10.57
N GLY A 48 -10.17 -3.28 -11.66
CA GLY A 48 -11.13 -3.17 -12.76
C GLY A 48 -11.48 -4.53 -13.39
N LYS A 49 -10.48 -5.40 -13.59
CA LYS A 49 -10.70 -6.76 -14.10
C LYS A 49 -11.48 -7.64 -13.12
N SER A 50 -11.17 -7.54 -11.82
CA SER A 50 -11.92 -8.24 -10.77
C SER A 50 -13.38 -7.80 -10.76
N THR A 51 -13.63 -6.48 -10.81
CA THR A 51 -14.97 -5.89 -10.82
C THR A 51 -15.81 -6.39 -11.97
N ASN A 52 -15.24 -6.39 -13.17
CA ASN A 52 -15.94 -6.88 -14.34
C ASN A 52 -16.29 -8.38 -14.23
N ARG A 53 -15.37 -9.23 -13.75
CA ARG A 53 -15.63 -10.68 -13.58
C ARG A 53 -16.77 -10.94 -12.59
N MET A 54 -16.81 -10.21 -11.48
CA MET A 54 -17.85 -10.38 -10.46
C MET A 54 -19.21 -9.91 -10.98
N ARG A 55 -19.27 -8.77 -11.68
CA ARG A 55 -20.50 -8.27 -12.32
C ARG A 55 -21.06 -9.29 -13.32
N ILE A 56 -20.22 -9.89 -14.16
CA ILE A 56 -20.62 -10.95 -15.10
C ILE A 56 -21.14 -12.18 -14.34
N GLY A 57 -20.43 -12.63 -13.29
CA GLY A 57 -20.84 -13.78 -12.49
C GLY A 57 -22.20 -13.59 -11.81
N LEU A 58 -22.46 -12.39 -11.28
CA LEU A 58 -23.75 -12.03 -10.69
C LEU A 58 -24.85 -11.89 -11.73
N PHE A 59 -24.57 -11.30 -12.89
CA PHE A 59 -25.51 -11.24 -13.99
C PHE A 59 -25.97 -12.63 -14.43
N ASN A 60 -25.04 -13.57 -14.62
CA ASN A 60 -25.34 -14.98 -14.93
C ASN A 60 -26.14 -15.68 -13.83
N LYS A 61 -26.06 -15.22 -12.57
CA LYS A 61 -26.85 -15.74 -11.45
C LYS A 61 -28.26 -15.15 -11.45
N LEU A 62 -28.39 -13.86 -11.76
CA LEU A 62 -29.66 -13.15 -11.90
C LEU A 62 -30.50 -13.74 -13.04
N GLU A 63 -29.90 -14.09 -14.18
CA GLU A 63 -30.61 -14.74 -15.30
C GLU A 63 -31.22 -16.10 -14.94
N LYS A 64 -30.69 -16.78 -13.91
CA LYS A 64 -31.16 -18.10 -13.44
C LYS A 64 -32.18 -18.01 -12.31
N LEU A 65 -32.48 -16.82 -11.80
CA LEU A 65 -33.47 -16.61 -10.75
C LEU A 65 -34.89 -16.58 -11.32
N THR A 66 -35.84 -17.15 -10.58
CA THR A 66 -37.24 -17.28 -11.01
C THR A 66 -37.97 -15.93 -10.99
N ILE A 67 -38.97 -15.75 -11.85
CA ILE A 67 -39.83 -14.54 -11.92
C ILE A 67 -40.40 -14.12 -10.56
N ARG A 68 -40.73 -15.08 -9.67
CA ARG A 68 -41.23 -14.81 -8.31
C ARG A 68 -40.23 -14.05 -7.41
N PHE A 69 -38.94 -14.13 -7.70
CA PHE A 69 -37.90 -13.38 -6.98
C PHE A 69 -37.89 -11.90 -7.38
N PHE A 70 -38.24 -11.61 -8.64
CA PHE A 70 -38.32 -10.25 -9.17
C PHE A 70 -39.64 -9.56 -8.77
N ASP A 71 -40.75 -10.30 -8.63
CA ASP A 71 -42.01 -9.74 -8.12
C ASP A 71 -41.94 -9.33 -6.63
N SER A 72 -41.05 -9.92 -5.85
CA SER A 72 -40.95 -9.68 -4.39
C SER A 72 -39.93 -8.61 -4.00
N HIS A 73 -39.17 -8.05 -4.95
CA HIS A 73 -38.12 -7.06 -4.70
C HIS A 73 -38.25 -5.90 -5.69
N GLN A 74 -38.05 -4.66 -5.24
CA GLN A 74 -38.07 -3.51 -6.15
C GLN A 74 -36.87 -3.56 -7.10
N ASP A 75 -37.09 -3.33 -8.39
CA ASP A 75 -36.05 -3.30 -9.43
C ASP A 75 -34.87 -2.38 -9.06
N GLY A 76 -35.15 -1.26 -8.40
CA GLY A 76 -34.14 -0.31 -7.92
C GLY A 76 -33.25 -0.86 -6.81
N GLU A 77 -33.78 -1.71 -5.92
CA GLU A 77 -33.00 -2.35 -4.86
C GLU A 77 -32.05 -3.41 -5.45
N ILE A 78 -32.51 -4.16 -6.44
CA ILE A 78 -31.68 -5.14 -7.16
C ILE A 78 -30.54 -4.43 -7.89
N LEU A 79 -30.83 -3.33 -8.59
CA LEU A 79 -29.81 -2.57 -9.32
C LEU A 79 -28.81 -1.88 -8.38
N SER A 80 -29.29 -1.35 -7.25
CA SER A 80 -28.43 -0.75 -6.21
C SER A 80 -27.45 -1.79 -5.63
N ARG A 81 -27.95 -2.99 -5.32
CA ARG A 81 -27.10 -4.10 -4.87
C ARG A 81 -26.12 -4.56 -5.96
N PHE A 82 -26.58 -4.58 -7.20
CA PHE A 82 -25.75 -4.98 -8.35
C PHE A 82 -24.62 -3.98 -8.65
N THR A 83 -24.82 -2.70 -8.37
CA THR A 83 -23.84 -1.66 -8.69
C THR A 83 -23.08 -1.23 -7.45
N SER A 84 -23.76 -0.60 -6.48
CA SER A 84 -23.13 0.03 -5.32
C SER A 84 -22.57 -0.99 -4.32
N ASP A 85 -23.35 -2.01 -3.93
CA ASP A 85 -22.86 -2.98 -2.94
C ASP A 85 -21.72 -3.82 -3.51
N LEU A 86 -21.83 -4.21 -4.78
CA LEU A 86 -20.78 -4.94 -5.47
C LEU A 86 -19.48 -4.14 -5.56
N ASP A 87 -19.55 -2.86 -5.92
CA ASP A 87 -18.37 -2.01 -6.02
C ASP A 87 -17.76 -1.78 -4.63
N ASN A 88 -18.59 -1.58 -3.59
CA ASN A 88 -18.15 -1.41 -2.21
C ASN A 88 -17.44 -2.66 -1.67
N ILE A 89 -18.03 -3.85 -1.86
CA ILE A 89 -17.44 -5.13 -1.43
C ILE A 89 -16.11 -5.35 -2.14
N GLN A 90 -16.03 -5.09 -3.44
CA GLN A 90 -14.82 -5.32 -4.20
C GLN A 90 -13.69 -4.37 -3.88
N ASN A 91 -14.00 -3.08 -3.77
CA ASN A 91 -13.00 -2.09 -3.36
C ASN A 91 -12.46 -2.43 -1.97
N SER A 92 -13.34 -2.79 -1.03
CA SER A 92 -12.95 -3.15 0.33
C SER A 92 -12.11 -4.43 0.38
N LEU A 93 -12.51 -5.49 -0.33
CA LEU A 93 -11.75 -6.75 -0.37
C LEU A 93 -10.38 -6.59 -1.04
N ASN A 94 -10.31 -5.88 -2.18
CA ASN A 94 -9.04 -5.64 -2.84
C ASN A 94 -8.09 -4.81 -1.97
N GLN A 95 -8.60 -3.75 -1.33
CA GLN A 95 -7.80 -2.94 -0.39
C GLN A 95 -7.34 -3.76 0.82
N ALA A 96 -8.24 -4.52 1.45
CA ALA A 96 -7.91 -5.32 2.63
C ALA A 96 -6.86 -6.39 2.32
N LEU A 97 -7.00 -7.11 1.20
CA LEU A 97 -6.02 -8.12 0.77
C LEU A 97 -4.65 -7.50 0.54
N LEU A 98 -4.58 -6.37 -0.16
CA LEU A 98 -3.32 -5.65 -0.35
C LEU A 98 -2.72 -5.17 0.96
N GLN A 99 -3.53 -4.63 1.87
CA GLN A 99 -3.07 -4.11 3.13
C GLN A 99 -2.48 -5.24 3.99
N VAL A 100 -3.13 -6.39 4.03
CA VAL A 100 -2.61 -7.57 4.74
C VAL A 100 -1.26 -8.00 4.16
N ILE A 101 -1.14 -8.11 2.84
CA ILE A 101 0.12 -8.49 2.17
C ILE A 101 1.22 -7.46 2.45
N THR A 102 0.90 -6.17 2.28
CA THR A 102 1.85 -5.07 2.48
C THR A 102 2.31 -5.00 3.92
N ASN A 103 1.38 -5.09 4.87
CA ASN A 103 1.70 -5.08 6.30
C ASN A 103 2.52 -6.32 6.69
N ALA A 104 2.22 -7.50 6.14
CA ALA A 104 3.03 -8.69 6.39
C ALA A 104 4.47 -8.51 5.88
N VAL A 105 4.64 -7.98 4.66
CA VAL A 105 5.98 -7.69 4.10
C VAL A 105 6.71 -6.64 4.93
N LEU A 106 6.04 -5.56 5.32
CA LEU A 106 6.61 -4.50 6.17
C LEU A 106 7.01 -5.03 7.55
N LEU A 107 6.15 -5.81 8.20
CA LEU A 107 6.42 -6.44 9.48
C LEU A 107 7.70 -7.29 9.38
N VAL A 108 7.77 -8.19 8.40
CA VAL A 108 8.94 -9.04 8.18
C VAL A 108 10.18 -8.21 7.87
N GLY A 109 10.07 -7.20 7.01
CA GLY A 109 11.18 -6.33 6.64
C GLY A 109 11.75 -5.53 7.82
N ILE A 110 10.87 -4.96 8.65
CA ILE A 110 11.24 -4.22 9.87
C ILE A 110 11.91 -5.16 10.87
N LEU A 111 11.35 -6.34 11.11
CA LEU A 111 11.95 -7.34 12.01
C LEU A 111 13.38 -7.67 11.56
N ILE A 112 13.59 -7.98 10.27
CA ILE A 112 14.92 -8.29 9.74
C ILE A 112 15.88 -7.11 9.91
N MET A 113 15.44 -5.87 9.63
CA MET A 113 16.27 -4.68 9.84
C MET A 113 16.64 -4.48 11.32
N MET A 114 15.67 -4.65 12.22
CA MET A 114 15.90 -4.49 13.66
C MET A 114 16.92 -5.50 14.18
N PHE A 115 16.78 -6.78 13.83
CA PHE A 115 17.75 -7.82 14.19
C PHE A 115 19.14 -7.58 13.59
N ARG A 116 19.23 -6.97 12.41
CA ARG A 116 20.53 -6.59 11.82
C ARG A 116 21.21 -5.42 12.52
N GLN A 117 20.44 -4.47 13.04
CA GLN A 117 20.97 -3.24 13.64
C GLN A 117 21.42 -3.47 15.09
N ASN A 118 20.52 -4.01 15.93
CA ASN A 118 20.82 -4.30 17.33
C ASN A 118 19.84 -5.36 17.86
N VAL A 119 20.37 -6.56 18.12
CA VAL A 119 19.59 -7.73 18.53
C VAL A 119 18.98 -7.55 19.92
N GLU A 120 19.65 -6.87 20.86
CA GLU A 120 19.16 -6.71 22.24
C GLU A 120 17.93 -5.80 22.30
N LEU A 121 17.96 -4.69 21.58
CA LEU A 121 16.82 -3.77 21.49
C LEU A 121 15.65 -4.38 20.71
N ALA A 122 15.93 -5.21 19.70
CA ALA A 122 14.88 -5.89 18.93
C ALA A 122 14.03 -6.83 19.82
N TRP A 123 14.67 -7.63 20.67
CA TRP A 123 13.97 -8.52 21.61
C TRP A 123 13.17 -7.74 22.66
N ALA A 124 13.74 -6.66 23.21
CA ALA A 124 13.03 -5.83 24.20
C ALA A 124 11.75 -5.20 23.62
N THR A 125 11.78 -4.71 22.37
CA THR A 125 10.61 -4.15 21.70
C THR A 125 9.53 -5.21 21.44
N ILE A 126 9.91 -6.40 20.94
CA ILE A 126 8.94 -7.49 20.69
C ILE A 126 8.29 -7.97 22.00
N ALA A 127 9.04 -8.02 23.10
CA ALA A 127 8.50 -8.43 24.39
C ALA A 127 7.57 -7.39 25.03
N SER A 128 7.72 -6.11 24.68
CA SER A 128 6.91 -5.00 25.20
C SER A 128 5.66 -4.70 24.35
N THR A 129 5.57 -5.22 23.13
CA THR A 129 4.45 -4.98 22.20
C THR A 129 3.51 -6.17 22.20
#